data_AF-A0A9W4TVE7-F1
#
_entry.id   AF-A0A9W4TVE7-F1
#
_cell.length_a   1.000
_cell.length_b   1.000
_cell.length_c   1.000
_cell.angle_alpha   90.00
_cell.angle_beta   90.00
_cell.angle_gamma   90.00
#
_symmetry.space_group_name_H-M   'P 1'
#
loop_
_entity.id
_entity.type
_entity.pdbx_description
1 polymer ?
#
loop_
_entity_poly.entity_id
_entity_poly.type
_entity_poly.pdbx_seq_one_letter_code
_entity_poly.pdbx_strand_id
1 'polypeptide(L)' 'MSYPEYVNGEPPIITLSEYDDASWASTTCLDHRNNQYVVVVMENPDKTVAIINEKDYEVLDRIFKSAHETHSKQQAGK' A
#
# COMPACT_ATOMS: atom_id res chain seq x y z
N MET A 1 18.65 5.47 3.05
CA MET A 1 17.21 5.30 2.79
C MET A 1 16.49 5.59 4.08
N SER A 2 15.56 6.54 4.06
CA SER A 2 14.79 6.93 5.25
C SER A 2 13.31 6.94 4.89
N TYR A 3 12.48 6.49 5.82
CA TYR A 3 11.04 6.61 5.73
C TYR A 3 10.62 8.07 5.86
N PRO A 4 9.47 8.46 5.28
CA PRO A 4 9.01 9.83 5.38
C PRO A 4 8.67 10.16 6.84
N GLU A 5 8.86 11.42 7.22
CA GLU A 5 8.62 11.86 8.60
C GLU A 5 7.14 11.93 8.91
N TYR A 6 6.80 11.69 10.16
CA TYR A 6 5.42 11.75 10.65
C TYR A 6 5.00 13.22 10.73
N VAL A 7 3.83 13.53 10.20
CA VAL A 7 3.25 14.87 10.26
C VAL A 7 2.28 14.90 11.43
N ASN A 8 2.54 15.74 12.44
CA ASN A 8 1.75 15.80 13.68
C ASN A 8 1.65 14.47 14.46
N GLY A 9 2.65 13.60 14.36
CA GLY A 9 2.64 12.29 15.01
C GLY A 9 1.84 11.22 14.26
N GLU A 10 1.32 11.54 13.08
CA GLU A 10 0.63 10.62 12.19
C GLU A 10 1.48 10.31 10.95
N PRO A 11 1.35 9.12 10.34
CA PRO A 11 2.02 8.83 9.09
C PRO A 11 1.57 9.83 8.00
N PRO A 12 2.49 10.31 7.15
CA PRO A 12 2.15 11.24 6.08
C PRO A 12 1.18 10.60 5.09
N ILE A 13 0.31 11.43 4.52
CA ILE A 13 -0.56 11.04 3.42
C ILE A 13 0.17 11.32 2.11
N ILE A 14 0.38 10.28 1.31
CA ILE A 14 1.06 10.35 0.01
C ILE A 14 0.16 9.79 -1.09
N THR A 15 0.46 10.13 -2.33
CA THR A 15 -0.20 9.56 -3.50
C THR A 15 0.43 8.24 -3.93
N LEU A 16 -0.29 7.44 -4.71
CA LEU A 16 0.28 6.21 -5.27
C LEU A 16 1.50 6.50 -6.17
N SER A 17 1.52 7.63 -6.88
CA SER A 17 2.66 8.05 -7.71
C SER A 17 3.87 8.43 -6.87
N GLU A 18 3.68 9.11 -5.74
CA GLU A 18 4.79 9.42 -4.81
C GLU A 18 5.35 8.15 -4.18
N TYR A 19 4.49 7.16 -3.92
CA TYR A 19 4.93 5.85 -3.45
C TYR A 19 5.75 5.10 -4.51
N ASP A 20 5.34 5.13 -5.78
CA ASP A 20 6.06 4.45 -6.87
C ASP A 20 7.48 4.99 -7.07
N ASP A 21 7.68 6.30 -6.92
CA ASP A 21 8.99 6.96 -7.03
C ASP A 21 9.83 6.88 -5.74
N ALA A 22 9.21 6.49 -4.61
CA ALA A 22 9.87 6.50 -3.33
C ALA A 22 11.02 5.48 -3.25
N SER A 23 12.21 5.94 -2.89
CA SER A 23 13.38 5.06 -2.75
C SER A 23 13.22 3.97 -1.67
N TRP A 24 12.27 4.14 -0.76
CA TRP A 24 11.93 3.18 0.30
C TRP A 24 10.81 2.21 -0.10
N ALA A 25 10.19 2.39 -1.28
CA ALA A 25 9.11 1.53 -1.78
C ALA A 25 9.51 0.06 -1.79
N SER A 26 10.73 -0.25 -2.25
CA SER A 26 11.28 -1.61 -2.34
C SER A 26 11.36 -2.36 -1.01
N THR A 27 11.32 -1.66 0.12
CA THR A 27 11.39 -2.23 1.49
C THR A 27 10.04 -2.25 2.20
N THR A 28 8.98 -1.87 1.48
CA THR A 28 7.63 -1.67 2.03
C THR A 28 6.58 -2.33 1.16
N CYS A 29 5.41 -2.58 1.73
CA CYS A 29 4.26 -3.09 1.00
C CYS A 29 3.03 -2.23 1.27
N LEU A 30 2.11 -2.22 0.31
CA LEU A 30 0.75 -1.73 0.50
C LEU A 30 -0.08 -2.78 1.25
N ASP A 31 -0.81 -2.33 2.25
CA ASP A 31 -1.77 -3.13 3.01
C ASP A 31 -3.08 -2.37 3.17
N HIS A 32 -4.19 -3.10 3.33
CA HIS A 32 -5.51 -2.49 3.50
C HIS A 32 -6.00 -2.70 4.94
N ARG A 33 -6.02 -1.62 5.73
CA ARG A 33 -6.39 -1.65 7.16
C ARG A 33 -7.41 -0.56 7.47
N ASN A 34 -8.41 -0.86 8.29
CA ASN A 34 -9.40 0.12 8.76
C ASN A 34 -10.03 0.95 7.62
N ASN A 35 -10.29 0.31 6.48
CA ASN A 35 -10.86 0.97 5.30
C ASN A 35 -9.95 2.05 4.66
N GLN A 36 -8.64 1.91 4.86
CA GLN A 36 -7.59 2.76 4.29
C GLN A 36 -6.47 1.91 3.71
N TYR A 37 -5.83 2.43 2.66
CA TYR A 37 -4.61 1.84 2.12
C TYR A 37 -3.41 2.46 2.83
N VAL A 38 -2.60 1.62 3.46
CA VAL A 38 -1.43 2.03 4.25
C VAL A 38 -0.18 1.39 3.69
N VAL A 39 0.93 2.07 3.84
CA VAL A 39 2.24 1.52 3.48
C VAL A 39 2.96 1.08 4.74
N VAL A 40 3.33 -0.19 4.79
CA VAL A 40 3.98 -0.82 5.94
C VAL A 40 5.36 -1.36 5.58
N VAL A 41 6.25 -1.49 6.56
CA VAL A 41 7.59 -2.07 6.35
C VAL A 41 7.48 -3.58 6.19
N MET A 42 8.13 -4.17 5.17
CA MET A 42 8.09 -5.63 4.96
C MET A 42 8.64 -6.42 6.16
N GLU A 43 9.76 -5.96 6.73
CA GLU A 43 10.39 -6.59 7.89
C GLU A 43 9.60 -6.38 9.20
N ASN A 44 8.70 -5.39 9.24
CA ASN A 44 7.87 -5.08 10.40
C ASN A 44 6.50 -4.54 9.95
N PRO A 45 5.54 -5.42 9.64
CA PRO A 45 4.25 -5.03 9.07
C PRO A 45 3.35 -4.27 10.06
N ASP A 46 3.66 -4.26 11.35
CA ASP A 46 3.00 -3.40 12.35
C ASP A 46 3.39 -1.92 12.21
N LYS A 47 4.50 -1.63 11.53
CA LYS A 47 4.99 -0.27 11.31
C LYS A 47 4.43 0.33 10.01
N THR A 48 3.44 1.20 10.17
CA THR A 48 2.95 2.07 9.08
C THR A 48 3.88 3.27 8.88
N VAL A 49 4.35 3.48 7.65
CA VAL A 49 5.25 4.58 7.28
C VAL A 49 4.57 5.66 6.45
N ALA A 50 3.44 5.35 5.80
CA ALA A 50 2.62 6.32 5.07
C ALA A 50 1.19 5.80 4.91
N ILE A 51 0.27 6.70 4.59
CA ILE A 51 -1.12 6.41 4.21
C ILE A 51 -1.30 6.85 2.76
N ILE A 52 -1.96 6.04 1.94
CA ILE A 52 -2.28 6.43 0.57
C ILE A 52 -3.47 7.38 0.57
N ASN A 53 -3.42 8.38 -0.29
CA ASN A 53 -4.50 9.33 -0.48
C ASN A 53 -5.75 8.62 -1.04
N GLU A 54 -6.92 8.96 -0.50
CA GLU A 54 -8.22 8.40 -0.89
C GLU A 54 -8.52 8.50 -2.39
N LYS A 55 -7.96 9.50 -3.08
CA LYS A 55 -8.15 9.68 -4.53
C LYS A 55 -7.60 8.51 -5.35
N ASP A 56 -6.61 7.79 -4.82
CA ASP A 56 -5.97 6.66 -5.47
C ASP A 56 -6.62 5.31 -5.09
N TYR A 57 -7.62 5.33 -4.19
CA TYR A 57 -8.27 4.10 -3.70
C TYR A 57 -9.00 3.35 -4.80
N GLU A 58 -9.60 4.04 -5.76
CA GLU A 58 -10.28 3.39 -6.89
C GLU A 58 -9.28 2.55 -7.71
N VAL A 59 -8.07 3.08 -7.93
CA VAL A 59 -7.02 2.39 -8.68
C VAL A 59 -6.55 1.17 -7.90
N LEU A 60 -6.27 1.34 -6.60
CA LEU A 60 -5.85 0.25 -5.74
C LEU A 60 -6.92 -0.84 -5.64
N ASP A 61 -8.18 -0.48 -5.42
CA ASP A 61 -9.29 -1.44 -5.34
C ASP A 61 -9.42 -2.27 -6.63
N ARG A 62 -9.25 -1.65 -7.80
CA ARG A 62 -9.22 -2.38 -9.09
C ARG A 62 -8.03 -3.34 -9.18
N ILE A 63 -6.85 -2.93 -8.72
CA ILE A 63 -5.65 -3.79 -8.70
C ILE A 63 -5.86 -4.98 -7.76
N PHE A 64 -6.31 -4.73 -6.53
CA PHE A 64 -6.56 -5.77 -5.53
C PHE A 64 -7.67 -6.74 -5.96
N LYS A 65 -8.76 -6.23 -6.56
CA LYS A 65 -9.82 -7.08 -7.13
C LYS A 65 -9.30 -7.91 -8.29
N SER A 66 -8.58 -7.31 -9.24
CA SER A 66 -8.04 -8.03 -10.40
C SER A 66 -7.03 -9.10 -10.00
N ALA A 67 -6.20 -8.82 -8.99
CA ALA A 67 -5.29 -9.80 -8.40
C ALA A 67 -6.10 -10.96 -7.77
N HIS A 68 -7.11 -10.65 -6.95
CA HIS A 68 -7.95 -11.66 -6.33
C HIS A 68 -8.68 -12.55 -7.35
N GLU A 69 -9.25 -11.96 -8.40
CA GLU A 69 -9.93 -12.68 -9.48
C GLU A 69 -8.97 -13.59 -10.27
N THR A 70 -7.75 -13.13 -10.52
CA THR A 70 -6.71 -13.90 -11.21
C THR A 70 -6.26 -15.10 -10.35
N HIS A 71 -6.07 -14.90 -9.05
CA HIS A 71 -5.76 -15.98 -8.11
C HIS A 71 -6.88 -17.02 -8.01
N SER A 72 -8.14 -16.56 -7.98
CA SER A 72 -9.31 -17.45 -7.91
C SER A 72 -9.47 -18.28 -9.20
N LYS A 73 -9.22 -17.68 -10.37
CA LYS A 73 -9.20 -18.40 -11.67
C LYS A 73 -8.06 -19.41 -11.79
N GLN A 74 -6.88 -19.11 -11.24
CA GLN A 74 -5.74 -20.04 -11.25
C GLN A 74 -5.94 -21.26 -10.35
N GLN A 75 -6.80 -21.19 -9.32
CA GLN A 75 -7.12 -22.33 -8.46
C GLN A 75 -8.23 -23.24 -9.01
N ALA A 76 -9.12 -22.72 -9.86
CA ALA A 76 -10.21 -23.49 -10.46
C ALA A 76 -9.81 -24.30 -11.72
N GLY A 77 -8.56 -24.19 -12.17
CA GLY A 77 -8.05 -24.83 -13.40
C GLY A 77 -7.08 -25.99 -13.18
N LYS A 78 -7.01 -26.57 -11.97
CA LYS A 78 -6.24 -27.79 -11.69
C LYS A 78 -7.16 -28.98 -11.43
#